data_AF-A0A438NGI6-F1
#
_entry.id   AF-A0A438NGI6-F1
#
_cell.length_a   1.000
_cell.length_b   1.000
_cell.length_c   1.000
_cell.angle_alpha   90.00
_cell.angle_beta   90.00
_cell.angle_gamma   90.00
#
_symmetry.space_group_name_H-M   'P 1'
#
loop_
_entity.id
_entity.type
_entity.pdbx_description
1 polymer ?
#
loop_
_entity_poly.entity_id
_entity_poly.type
_entity_poly.pdbx_seq_one_letter_code
_entity_poly.pdbx_strand_id
1 'polypeptide(L)'
;MNSLDDLKHNITEQKVANDKPSNGVISRGPSPNRGASVKDIDAIPEPTSKREWQKKRGIDPSTQVKIVKLSHMRYQHPDLNKITTFLRDFGMHVTKKGDNERWYRGYGSDQYVYYAKQGPKQFLGGTFEVESRDELEKVLNLPGVKVLTDGVEEMKNAPGGGYIVSVEDPQGFPVNFICGQSAVVEERKKPGKLVFNDETDKPREKSFQRFEPGPAEVHKLGHFGLNVADFPAAMDWYTRHFNIVPSDILYVPLEKIDPETGAPARKEVALFAHIDRGQDLVDHHTMFLTTLTPGLEKHVHHCSFEVHDFDTQALGHQWLAQKEYTPVWGVGRHILGSQIFDYWWDVNGFMVEHYADGDLVNEDTPMGFGPAGHEGLAVWGPEVPKEFLE
;
A
#
# COMPACT_ATOMS: atom_id res chain seq x y z
N MET A 1 3.97 9.36 -27.45
CA MET A 1 5.06 9.31 -26.46
C MET A 1 4.99 10.64 -25.76
N ASN A 2 4.49 10.64 -24.54
CA ASN A 2 4.26 11.86 -23.78
C ASN A 2 5.46 12.07 -22.84
N SER A 3 5.90 13.33 -22.71
CA SER A 3 7.05 13.68 -21.87
C SER A 3 6.59 13.85 -20.41
N LEU A 4 7.53 13.87 -19.47
CA LEU A 4 7.27 14.19 -18.05
C LEU A 4 6.54 15.53 -17.85
N ASP A 5 6.55 16.44 -18.84
CA ASP A 5 5.82 17.70 -18.76
C ASP A 5 4.30 17.52 -18.88
N ASP A 6 3.83 16.42 -19.48
CA ASP A 6 2.40 16.13 -19.63
C ASP A 6 1.74 15.65 -18.32
N LEU A 7 2.53 15.38 -17.27
CA LEU A 7 2.07 15.03 -15.92
C LEU A 7 2.00 16.24 -14.98
N LYS A 8 2.37 17.43 -15.45
CA LYS A 8 2.33 18.68 -14.66
C LYS A 8 0.94 19.30 -14.71
N HIS A 9 -0.06 18.63 -14.15
CA HIS A 9 -1.28 19.35 -13.79
C HIS A 9 -1.00 20.14 -12.50
N ASN A 10 -0.59 21.40 -12.65
CA ASN A 10 -0.42 22.33 -11.54
C ASN A 10 -1.80 22.82 -11.09
N ILE A 11 -2.43 22.08 -10.18
CA ILE A 11 -3.77 22.38 -9.66
C ILE A 11 -3.71 23.68 -8.83
N THR A 12 -2.56 23.99 -8.23
CA THR A 12 -2.31 25.26 -7.54
C THR A 12 -2.38 26.46 -8.49
N GLU A 13 -1.77 26.44 -9.67
CA GLU A 13 -1.86 27.55 -10.62
C GLU A 13 -3.29 27.77 -11.13
N GLN A 14 -4.08 26.72 -11.33
CA GLN A 14 -5.49 26.86 -11.69
C GLN A 14 -6.37 27.35 -10.53
N LYS A 15 -6.13 26.91 -9.28
CA LYS A 15 -6.80 27.46 -8.09
C LYS A 15 -6.44 28.93 -7.88
N VAL A 16 -5.16 29.29 -7.99
CA VAL A 16 -4.66 30.67 -7.85
C VAL A 16 -5.10 31.56 -9.01
N ALA A 17 -5.24 31.02 -10.23
CA ALA A 17 -5.76 31.77 -11.38
C ALA A 17 -7.28 32.01 -11.31
N ASN A 18 -8.03 31.02 -10.82
CA ASN A 18 -9.49 31.15 -10.62
C ASN A 18 -9.85 32.04 -9.41
N ASP A 19 -8.92 32.23 -8.47
CA ASP A 19 -9.06 33.15 -7.34
C ASP A 19 -8.64 34.60 -7.64
N LYS A 20 -8.39 34.98 -8.90
CA LYS A 20 -8.16 36.40 -9.25
C LYS A 20 -9.45 37.20 -8.99
N PRO A 21 -9.49 38.08 -7.97
CA PRO A 21 -10.69 38.83 -7.67
C PRO A 21 -10.83 39.95 -8.71
N SER A 22 -11.92 39.96 -9.47
CA SER A 22 -12.37 41.19 -10.08
C SER A 22 -12.80 42.13 -8.95
N ASN A 23 -12.09 43.24 -8.81
CA ASN A 23 -12.33 44.37 -7.90
C ASN A 23 -11.75 44.25 -6.47
N GLY A 24 -10.52 44.74 -6.30
CA GLY A 24 -10.09 45.51 -5.11
C GLY A 24 -10.45 44.98 -3.71
N VAL A 25 -10.17 43.72 -3.39
CA VAL A 25 -10.44 43.16 -2.05
C VAL A 25 -9.18 43.07 -1.19
N ILE A 26 -9.32 43.51 0.06
CA ILE A 26 -8.37 43.37 1.17
C ILE A 26 -7.90 41.91 1.26
N SER A 27 -6.60 41.68 1.15
CA SER A 27 -5.99 40.37 1.38
C SER A 27 -6.32 39.89 2.80
N ARG A 28 -7.21 38.90 2.93
CA ARG A 28 -7.38 38.18 4.20
C ARG A 28 -6.10 37.40 4.43
N GLY A 29 -5.42 37.65 5.54
CA GLY A 29 -4.25 36.86 5.94
C GLY A 29 -4.57 35.36 6.05
N PRO A 30 -3.55 34.50 6.10
CA PRO A 30 -3.75 33.05 6.14
C PRO A 30 -4.60 32.66 7.35
N SER A 31 -5.55 31.74 7.14
CA SER A 31 -6.31 31.14 8.24
C SER A 31 -5.46 30.07 8.94
N PRO A 32 -5.55 29.92 10.26
CA PRO A 32 -4.85 28.85 10.98
C PRO A 32 -5.25 27.46 10.45
N ASN A 33 -4.29 26.54 10.36
CA ASN A 33 -4.54 25.15 10.01
C ASN A 33 -5.42 24.47 11.08
N ARG A 34 -6.35 23.61 10.65
CA ARG A 34 -7.20 22.77 11.50
C ARG A 34 -7.41 21.43 10.81
N GLY A 35 -7.01 20.34 11.46
CA GLY A 35 -7.32 18.98 11.03
C GLY A 35 -8.55 18.43 11.75
N ALA A 36 -9.27 17.52 11.12
CA ALA A 36 -10.37 16.78 11.73
C ALA A 36 -10.57 15.44 11.00
N SER A 37 -11.03 14.42 11.71
CA SER A 37 -11.63 13.24 11.08
C SER A 37 -12.97 13.66 10.48
N VAL A 38 -13.15 13.44 9.19
CA VAL A 38 -14.40 13.71 8.46
C VAL A 38 -15.00 12.40 7.99
N LYS A 39 -16.28 12.39 7.61
CA LYS A 39 -16.92 11.18 7.09
C LYS A 39 -16.38 10.85 5.71
N ASP A 40 -16.37 9.56 5.38
CA ASP A 40 -15.98 9.04 4.08
C ASP A 40 -16.67 9.76 2.91
N ILE A 41 -17.99 9.92 2.97
CA ILE A 41 -18.79 10.62 1.96
C ILE A 41 -18.39 12.09 1.74
N ASP A 42 -17.77 12.71 2.73
CA ASP A 42 -17.30 14.10 2.68
C ASP A 42 -15.82 14.18 2.26
N ALA A 43 -15.03 13.15 2.57
CA ALA A 43 -13.61 13.05 2.23
C ALA A 43 -13.39 12.65 0.77
N ILE A 44 -14.25 11.78 0.23
CA ILE A 44 -14.03 11.09 -1.03
C ILE A 44 -14.47 11.97 -2.21
N PRO A 45 -13.57 12.32 -3.15
CA PRO A 45 -13.95 13.05 -4.34
C PRO A 45 -14.78 12.17 -5.29
N GLU A 46 -15.89 12.72 -5.81
CA GLU A 46 -16.77 12.04 -6.77
C GLU A 46 -17.21 10.62 -6.33
N PRO A 47 -17.85 10.50 -5.16
CA PRO A 47 -18.13 9.21 -4.54
C PRO A 47 -19.00 8.34 -5.46
N THR A 48 -18.50 7.15 -5.76
CA THR A 48 -19.17 6.17 -6.64
C THR A 48 -19.41 4.86 -5.91
N SER A 49 -20.58 4.23 -6.09
CA SER A 49 -20.83 2.90 -5.52
C SER A 49 -19.94 1.83 -6.16
N LYS A 50 -19.26 1.06 -5.31
CA LYS A 50 -18.43 -0.09 -5.72
C LYS A 50 -19.20 -1.13 -6.52
N ARG A 51 -20.41 -1.48 -6.06
CA ARG A 51 -21.27 -2.48 -6.71
C ARG A 51 -21.76 -2.01 -8.08
N GLU A 52 -22.09 -0.72 -8.22
CA GLU A 52 -22.43 -0.14 -9.53
C GLU A 52 -21.23 -0.13 -10.48
N TRP A 53 -20.03 0.21 -9.97
CA TRP A 53 -18.79 0.17 -10.75
C TRP A 53 -18.47 -1.25 -11.25
N GLN A 54 -18.57 -2.26 -10.38
CA GLN A 54 -18.38 -3.67 -10.74
C GLN A 54 -19.39 -4.11 -11.81
N LYS A 55 -20.68 -3.77 -11.61
CA LYS A 55 -21.76 -4.08 -12.56
C LYS A 55 -21.50 -3.47 -13.94
N LYS A 56 -21.08 -2.20 -14.01
CA LYS A 56 -20.73 -1.52 -15.27
C LYS A 56 -19.58 -2.20 -16.02
N ARG A 57 -18.65 -2.83 -15.29
CA ARG A 57 -17.51 -3.58 -15.85
C ARG A 57 -17.79 -5.08 -16.07
N GLY A 58 -19.03 -5.52 -15.83
CA GLY A 58 -19.42 -6.93 -15.95
C GLY A 58 -18.63 -7.84 -15.01
N ILE A 59 -18.27 -7.36 -13.82
CA ILE A 59 -17.61 -8.13 -12.78
C ILE A 59 -18.70 -8.79 -11.92
N ASP A 60 -18.61 -10.11 -11.77
CA ASP A 60 -19.48 -10.88 -10.87
C ASP A 60 -18.70 -11.30 -9.61
N PRO A 61 -18.93 -10.62 -8.46
CA PRO A 61 -18.22 -10.92 -7.23
C PRO A 61 -18.39 -12.36 -6.72
N SER A 62 -19.42 -13.08 -7.16
CA SER A 62 -19.63 -14.48 -6.74
C SER A 62 -18.64 -15.46 -7.37
N THR A 63 -18.01 -15.07 -8.48
CA THR A 63 -17.04 -15.90 -9.22
C THR A 63 -15.59 -15.61 -8.86
N GLN A 64 -15.32 -14.51 -8.15
CA GLN A 64 -14.00 -14.12 -7.71
C GLN A 64 -13.41 -15.11 -6.69
N VAL A 65 -12.09 -15.26 -6.74
CA VAL A 65 -11.27 -15.87 -5.69
C VAL A 65 -11.40 -15.03 -4.42
N LYS A 66 -11.66 -15.69 -3.29
CA LYS A 66 -11.86 -15.06 -1.98
C LYS A 66 -10.55 -14.96 -1.20
N ILE A 67 -9.95 -13.79 -1.29
CA ILE A 67 -8.82 -13.37 -0.48
C ILE A 67 -9.34 -12.91 0.89
N VAL A 68 -8.57 -13.23 1.93
CA VAL A 68 -8.78 -12.83 3.33
C VAL A 68 -7.92 -11.61 3.66
N LYS A 69 -6.61 -11.66 3.35
CA LYS A 69 -5.63 -10.60 3.64
C LYS A 69 -4.39 -10.74 2.77
N LEU A 70 -3.56 -9.70 2.73
CA LEU A 70 -2.17 -9.79 2.32
C LEU A 70 -1.35 -10.33 3.51
N SER A 71 -0.65 -11.46 3.30
CA SER A 71 0.08 -12.17 4.34
C SER A 71 1.54 -11.72 4.43
N HIS A 72 2.27 -11.80 3.32
CA HIS A 72 3.69 -11.52 3.32
C HIS A 72 4.23 -11.14 1.95
N MET A 73 5.39 -10.49 1.97
CA MET A 73 6.15 -10.17 0.78
C MET A 73 7.26 -11.18 0.52
N ARG A 74 7.59 -11.46 -0.75
CA ARG A 74 8.64 -12.42 -1.13
C ARG A 74 9.70 -11.75 -2.01
N TYR A 75 10.96 -11.86 -1.62
CA TYR A 75 12.10 -11.31 -2.36
C TYR A 75 13.30 -12.27 -2.42
N GLN A 76 14.16 -12.06 -3.41
CA GLN A 76 15.52 -12.58 -3.42
C GLN A 76 16.54 -11.51 -3.09
N HIS A 77 17.52 -11.86 -2.25
CA HIS A 77 18.65 -11.01 -1.91
C HIS A 77 19.97 -11.75 -2.13
N PRO A 78 21.01 -11.06 -2.66
CA PRO A 78 22.33 -11.69 -2.85
C PRO A 78 22.96 -12.18 -1.54
N ASP A 79 22.72 -11.45 -0.44
CA ASP A 79 23.30 -11.73 0.87
C ASP A 79 22.21 -11.64 1.96
N LEU A 80 21.82 -12.80 2.48
CA LEU A 80 20.80 -12.91 3.51
C LEU A 80 21.21 -12.25 4.83
N ASN A 81 22.51 -12.16 5.15
CA ASN A 81 22.96 -11.54 6.39
C ASN A 81 22.83 -10.02 6.30
N LYS A 82 23.19 -9.41 5.16
CA LYS A 82 23.04 -7.97 4.95
C LYS A 82 21.58 -7.52 5.03
N ILE A 83 20.69 -8.20 4.30
CA ILE A 83 19.27 -7.88 4.38
C ILE A 83 18.68 -8.20 5.76
N THR A 84 19.15 -9.27 6.45
CA THR A 84 18.73 -9.55 7.83
C THR A 84 19.07 -8.40 8.77
N THR A 85 20.25 -7.79 8.64
CA THR A 85 20.64 -6.64 9.47
C THR A 85 19.70 -5.47 9.22
N PHE A 86 19.47 -5.12 7.95
CA PHE A 86 18.53 -4.05 7.58
C PHE A 86 17.13 -4.31 8.11
N LEU A 87 16.55 -5.48 7.85
CA LEU A 87 15.16 -5.77 8.26
C LEU A 87 14.99 -5.80 9.79
N ARG A 88 16.06 -6.08 10.55
CA ARG A 88 16.04 -5.97 12.02
C ARG A 88 16.12 -4.53 12.50
N ASP A 89 16.91 -3.69 11.84
CA ASP A 89 16.94 -2.25 12.10
C ASP A 89 15.68 -1.55 11.59
N PHE A 90 14.99 -2.12 10.59
CA PHE A 90 13.71 -1.64 10.09
C PHE A 90 12.61 -1.90 11.12
N GLY A 91 12.54 -3.10 11.70
CA GLY A 91 11.57 -3.40 12.76
C GLY A 91 11.05 -4.82 12.79
N MET A 92 11.65 -5.74 12.02
CA MET A 92 11.26 -7.13 11.96
C MET A 92 12.21 -8.01 12.79
N HIS A 93 11.77 -9.22 13.11
CA HIS A 93 12.64 -10.23 13.71
C HIS A 93 12.61 -11.53 12.91
N VAL A 94 13.71 -12.27 12.95
CA VAL A 94 13.82 -13.56 12.27
C VAL A 94 13.03 -14.61 13.06
N THR A 95 12.03 -15.22 12.44
CA THR A 95 11.27 -16.33 13.05
C THR A 95 11.86 -17.70 12.70
N LYS A 96 12.42 -17.85 11.49
CA LYS A 96 13.08 -19.10 11.06
C LYS A 96 14.26 -18.84 10.14
N LYS A 97 15.26 -19.70 10.28
CA LYS A 97 16.48 -19.73 9.48
C LYS A 97 16.59 -21.06 8.74
N GLY A 98 16.44 -21.07 7.40
CA GLY A 98 16.80 -22.20 6.54
C GLY A 98 18.22 -22.09 6.00
N ASP A 99 18.60 -22.94 5.04
CA ASP A 99 19.95 -22.90 4.45
C ASP A 99 20.12 -21.69 3.52
N ASN A 100 19.14 -21.45 2.64
CA ASN A 100 19.10 -20.36 1.66
C ASN A 100 17.83 -19.50 1.80
N GLU A 101 17.12 -19.62 2.91
CA GLU A 101 15.83 -18.96 3.15
C GLU A 101 15.77 -18.35 4.56
N ARG A 102 15.05 -17.24 4.69
CA ARG A 102 14.80 -16.52 5.95
C ARG A 102 13.36 -16.02 5.97
N TRP A 103 12.73 -16.14 7.14
CA TRP A 103 11.39 -15.63 7.40
C TRP A 103 11.45 -14.59 8.51
N TYR A 104 10.81 -13.46 8.29
CA TYR A 104 10.78 -12.34 9.22
C TYR A 104 9.35 -11.98 9.58
N ARG A 105 9.16 -11.61 10.84
CA ARG A 105 7.84 -11.41 11.43
C ARG A 105 7.80 -10.09 12.20
N GLY A 106 6.62 -9.49 12.25
CA GLY A 106 6.26 -8.40 13.17
C GLY A 106 5.71 -8.91 14.51
N TYR A 107 5.15 -8.02 15.33
CA TYR A 107 4.45 -8.38 16.56
C TYR A 107 2.96 -8.76 16.34
N GLY A 108 2.46 -8.63 15.11
CA GLY A 108 1.10 -9.00 14.71
C GLY A 108 0.84 -10.51 14.66
N SER A 109 -0.30 -10.90 14.10
CA SER A 109 -0.80 -12.28 14.12
C SER A 109 -0.21 -13.19 13.02
N ASP A 110 0.43 -12.63 12.00
CA ASP A 110 1.01 -13.39 10.89
C ASP A 110 2.23 -14.21 11.33
N GLN A 111 2.41 -15.40 10.74
CA GLN A 111 3.60 -16.23 10.95
C GLN A 111 4.88 -15.53 10.50
N TYR A 112 4.79 -14.78 9.41
CA TYR A 112 5.83 -13.92 8.89
C TYR A 112 5.20 -12.93 7.91
N VAL A 113 5.82 -11.77 7.78
CA VAL A 113 5.39 -10.66 6.89
C VAL A 113 6.37 -10.46 5.74
N TYR A 114 7.56 -11.06 5.84
CA TYR A 114 8.60 -10.99 4.82
C TYR A 114 9.31 -12.33 4.69
N TYR A 115 9.51 -12.76 3.45
CA TYR A 115 10.28 -13.94 3.09
C TYR A 115 11.44 -13.54 2.17
N ALA A 116 12.65 -13.93 2.55
CA ALA A 116 13.85 -13.72 1.75
C ALA A 116 14.46 -15.05 1.35
N LYS A 117 14.76 -15.20 0.06
CA LYS A 117 15.56 -16.29 -0.50
C LYS A 117 16.91 -15.76 -0.97
N GLN A 118 17.98 -16.53 -0.79
CA GLN A 118 19.27 -16.15 -1.34
C GLN A 118 19.28 -16.32 -2.86
N GLY A 119 19.68 -15.28 -3.58
CA GLY A 119 19.73 -15.27 -5.05
C GLY A 119 20.01 -13.87 -5.60
N PRO A 120 20.12 -13.69 -6.92
CA PRO A 120 20.14 -12.36 -7.53
C PRO A 120 18.94 -11.52 -7.07
N LYS A 121 19.09 -10.19 -6.99
CA LYS A 121 17.99 -9.30 -6.60
C LYS A 121 16.77 -9.57 -7.49
N GLN A 122 15.67 -10.04 -6.90
CA GLN A 122 14.45 -10.35 -7.63
C GLN A 122 13.21 -10.19 -6.77
N PHE A 123 12.17 -9.59 -7.33
CA PHE A 123 10.83 -9.59 -6.76
C PHE A 123 10.16 -10.95 -7.00
N LEU A 124 9.70 -11.61 -5.93
CA LEU A 124 9.01 -12.90 -6.00
C LEU A 124 7.51 -12.80 -5.70
N GLY A 125 6.97 -11.59 -5.60
CA GLY A 125 5.53 -11.35 -5.51
C GLY A 125 5.01 -11.07 -4.10
N GLY A 126 3.90 -10.34 -4.05
CA GLY A 126 3.03 -10.31 -2.88
C GLY A 126 2.35 -11.66 -2.67
N THR A 127 2.00 -11.97 -1.42
CA THR A 127 1.34 -13.22 -1.05
C THR A 127 0.05 -12.98 -0.32
N PHE A 128 -1.07 -13.37 -0.93
CA PHE A 128 -2.40 -13.26 -0.38
C PHE A 128 -2.81 -14.56 0.31
N GLU A 129 -3.46 -14.46 1.47
CA GLU A 129 -4.13 -15.60 2.09
C GLU A 129 -5.55 -15.71 1.53
N VAL A 130 -5.95 -16.90 1.07
CA VAL A 130 -7.30 -17.20 0.57
C VAL A 130 -8.07 -18.06 1.57
N GLU A 131 -9.40 -18.02 1.48
CA GLU A 131 -10.28 -18.66 2.48
C GLU A 131 -10.09 -20.18 2.60
N SER A 132 -9.71 -20.85 1.51
CA SER A 132 -9.63 -22.31 1.49
C SER A 132 -8.70 -22.83 0.39
N ARG A 133 -8.47 -24.15 0.42
CA ARG A 133 -7.77 -24.84 -0.67
C ARG A 133 -8.55 -24.77 -1.99
N ASP A 134 -9.88 -24.75 -1.95
CA ASP A 134 -10.70 -24.64 -3.16
C ASP A 134 -10.49 -23.28 -3.85
N GLU A 135 -10.19 -22.23 -3.09
CA GLU A 135 -9.81 -20.92 -3.65
C GLU A 135 -8.45 -20.99 -4.36
N LEU A 136 -7.50 -21.80 -3.88
CA LEU A 136 -6.23 -22.05 -4.60
C LEU A 136 -6.49 -22.80 -5.92
N GLU A 137 -7.40 -23.76 -5.93
CA GLU A 137 -7.80 -24.44 -7.17
C GLU A 137 -8.48 -23.47 -8.14
N LYS A 138 -9.29 -22.51 -7.68
CA LYS A 138 -9.82 -21.44 -8.55
C LYS A 138 -8.73 -20.61 -9.19
N VAL A 139 -7.66 -20.27 -8.44
CA VAL A 139 -6.49 -19.55 -8.99
C VAL A 139 -5.85 -20.34 -10.14
N LEU A 140 -5.65 -21.65 -9.98
CA LEU A 140 -5.07 -22.50 -11.01
C LEU A 140 -5.93 -22.60 -12.28
N ASN A 141 -7.24 -22.40 -12.15
CA ASN A 141 -8.20 -22.47 -13.25
C ASN A 141 -8.54 -21.11 -13.88
N LEU A 142 -7.84 -20.03 -13.48
CA LEU A 142 -8.06 -18.72 -14.08
C LEU A 142 -7.73 -18.75 -15.59
N PRO A 143 -8.55 -18.13 -16.46
CA PRO A 143 -8.33 -18.16 -17.90
C PRO A 143 -6.97 -17.57 -18.29
N GLY A 144 -6.15 -18.37 -19.01
CA GLY A 144 -4.86 -17.93 -19.53
C GLY A 144 -3.77 -17.72 -18.46
N VAL A 145 -4.01 -18.13 -17.22
CA VAL A 145 -3.04 -17.97 -16.13
C VAL A 145 -1.80 -18.81 -16.38
N LYS A 146 -0.63 -18.22 -16.14
CA LYS A 146 0.64 -18.95 -16.14
C LYS A 146 1.00 -19.33 -14.70
N VAL A 147 0.90 -20.61 -14.39
CA VAL A 147 1.25 -21.16 -13.08
C VAL A 147 2.76 -21.30 -12.95
N LEU A 148 3.31 -20.87 -11.82
CA LEU A 148 4.74 -20.90 -11.48
C LEU A 148 5.10 -22.04 -10.51
N THR A 149 4.12 -22.57 -9.77
CA THR A 149 4.24 -23.78 -8.95
C THR A 149 3.77 -25.03 -9.71
N ASP A 150 4.12 -26.22 -9.22
CA ASP A 150 3.56 -27.50 -9.71
C ASP A 150 2.18 -27.76 -9.08
N GLY A 151 1.21 -26.92 -9.43
CA GLY A 151 -0.12 -26.91 -8.82
C GLY A 151 -0.11 -26.36 -7.39
N VAL A 152 -0.87 -26.99 -6.48
CA VAL A 152 -0.93 -26.64 -5.06
C VAL A 152 0.19 -27.33 -4.29
N GLU A 153 1.22 -26.59 -3.93
CA GLU A 153 2.40 -27.10 -3.22
C GLU A 153 2.25 -26.95 -1.69
N GLU A 154 2.84 -27.89 -0.94
CA GLU A 154 2.91 -27.80 0.53
C GLU A 154 4.13 -26.98 0.96
N MET A 155 3.90 -25.98 1.82
CA MET A 155 4.96 -25.12 2.37
C MET A 155 5.68 -25.76 3.56
N LYS A 156 6.27 -26.94 3.36
CA LYS A 156 6.89 -27.78 4.42
C LYS A 156 7.89 -27.03 5.30
N ASN A 157 8.64 -26.10 4.71
CA ASN A 157 9.68 -25.35 5.41
C ASN A 157 9.19 -24.04 6.02
N ALA A 158 8.04 -23.51 5.61
CA ALA A 158 7.57 -22.22 6.09
C ALA A 158 7.07 -22.33 7.54
N PRO A 159 7.31 -21.33 8.41
CA PRO A 159 6.64 -21.22 9.70
C PRO A 159 5.11 -21.31 9.53
N GLY A 160 4.49 -22.14 10.36
CA GLY A 160 3.06 -22.45 10.31
C GLY A 160 2.59 -23.30 9.12
N GLY A 161 3.49 -23.73 8.23
CA GLY A 161 3.15 -24.61 7.11
C GLY A 161 2.08 -24.00 6.19
N GLY A 162 1.21 -24.86 5.66
CA GLY A 162 0.13 -24.49 4.73
C GLY A 162 0.43 -24.89 3.29
N TYR A 163 -0.36 -24.35 2.37
CA TYR A 163 -0.25 -24.61 0.93
C TYR A 163 -0.07 -23.31 0.16
N ILE A 164 0.60 -23.37 -1.00
CA ILE A 164 0.86 -22.23 -1.86
C ILE A 164 0.57 -22.55 -3.34
N VAL A 165 0.06 -21.57 -4.04
CA VAL A 165 0.03 -21.48 -5.52
C VAL A 165 0.68 -20.16 -5.91
N SER A 166 1.57 -20.19 -6.90
CA SER A 166 2.13 -18.97 -7.49
C SER A 166 1.77 -18.91 -8.97
N VAL A 167 1.41 -17.72 -9.45
CA VAL A 167 1.05 -17.45 -10.85
C VAL A 167 1.70 -16.16 -11.32
N GLU A 168 1.76 -15.94 -12.63
CA GLU A 168 2.05 -14.62 -13.19
C GLU A 168 0.75 -13.84 -13.41
N ASP A 169 0.76 -12.56 -13.03
CA ASP A 169 -0.27 -11.61 -13.45
C ASP A 169 -0.08 -11.26 -14.96
N PRO A 170 -1.01 -10.50 -15.58
CA PRO A 170 -0.90 -10.13 -17.00
C PRO A 170 0.35 -9.31 -17.34
N GLN A 171 0.99 -8.71 -16.33
CA GLN A 171 2.23 -7.97 -16.47
C GLN A 171 3.45 -8.87 -16.25
N GLY A 172 3.29 -10.18 -16.03
CA GLY A 172 4.38 -11.12 -15.77
C GLY A 172 4.98 -11.02 -14.37
N PHE A 173 4.34 -10.31 -13.44
CA PHE A 173 4.78 -10.30 -12.05
C PHE A 173 4.30 -11.58 -11.34
N PRO A 174 5.14 -12.22 -10.52
CA PRO A 174 4.67 -13.29 -9.66
C PRO A 174 3.67 -12.76 -8.62
N VAL A 175 2.58 -13.49 -8.44
CA VAL A 175 1.58 -13.30 -7.38
C VAL A 175 1.36 -14.64 -6.71
N ASN A 176 1.31 -14.64 -5.37
CA ASN A 176 1.26 -15.87 -4.59
C ASN A 176 -0.04 -15.91 -3.78
N PHE A 177 -0.57 -17.11 -3.61
CA PHE A 177 -1.79 -17.38 -2.85
C PHE A 177 -1.53 -18.53 -1.89
N ILE A 178 -1.87 -18.34 -0.61
CA ILE A 178 -1.69 -19.36 0.43
C ILE A 178 -2.99 -19.69 1.14
N CYS A 179 -3.07 -20.89 1.71
CA CYS A 179 -4.12 -21.24 2.68
C CYS A 179 -3.59 -22.21 3.72
N GLY A 180 -4.29 -22.33 4.86
CA GLY A 180 -4.03 -23.37 5.87
C GLY A 180 -2.75 -23.17 6.68
N GLN A 181 -2.17 -21.98 6.68
CA GLN A 181 -1.09 -21.64 7.58
C GLN A 181 -1.62 -21.56 9.02
N SER A 182 -0.95 -22.19 9.98
CA SER A 182 -1.40 -22.19 11.37
C SER A 182 -1.25 -20.82 12.02
N ALA A 183 -2.11 -20.50 12.99
CA ALA A 183 -1.94 -19.32 13.82
C ALA A 183 -0.62 -19.34 14.60
N VAL A 184 -0.10 -18.15 14.92
CA VAL A 184 1.04 -18.02 15.83
C VAL A 184 0.62 -18.44 17.24
N VAL A 185 1.48 -19.23 17.90
CA VAL A 185 1.32 -19.59 19.33
C VAL A 185 2.15 -18.70 20.27
N GLU A 186 3.24 -18.09 19.79
CA GLU A 186 4.08 -17.19 20.56
C GLU A 186 3.44 -15.81 20.77
N GLU A 187 3.21 -15.44 22.02
CA GLU A 187 2.82 -14.08 22.41
C GLU A 187 4.05 -13.16 22.50
N ARG A 188 3.96 -11.98 21.90
CA ARG A 188 4.98 -10.92 22.01
C ARG A 188 4.37 -9.69 22.68
N LYS A 189 5.20 -8.94 23.41
CA LYS A 189 4.77 -7.70 24.07
C LYS A 189 4.33 -6.71 23.01
N LYS A 190 3.05 -6.32 23.05
CA LYS A 190 2.51 -5.30 22.15
C LYS A 190 2.77 -3.90 22.73
N PRO A 191 3.08 -2.91 21.88
CA PRO A 191 3.17 -1.52 22.31
C PRO A 191 1.82 -1.04 22.88
N GLY A 192 1.89 -0.21 23.93
CA GLY A 192 0.70 0.36 24.57
C GLY A 192 0.21 1.61 23.84
N LYS A 193 -1.11 1.85 23.81
CA LYS A 193 -1.65 3.10 23.25
C LYS A 193 -1.22 4.30 24.09
N LEU A 194 -0.67 5.32 23.45
CA LEU A 194 -0.31 6.58 24.11
C LEU A 194 -1.57 7.36 24.51
N VAL A 195 -1.51 7.98 25.69
CA VAL A 195 -2.50 8.97 26.13
C VAL A 195 -1.92 10.35 25.86
N PHE A 196 -2.60 11.15 25.06
CA PHE A 196 -2.19 12.52 24.75
C PHE A 196 -2.87 13.53 25.68
N ASN A 197 -2.18 14.66 25.89
CA ASN A 197 -2.75 15.83 26.53
C ASN A 197 -2.90 16.90 25.45
N ASP A 198 -4.04 17.58 25.38
CA ASP A 198 -4.23 18.78 24.55
C ASP A 198 -4.25 20.05 25.41
N GLU A 199 -4.60 21.20 24.83
CA GLU A 199 -4.66 22.48 25.53
C GLU A 199 -5.69 22.52 26.67
N THR A 200 -6.71 21.66 26.61
CA THR A 200 -7.85 21.59 27.54
C THR A 200 -7.90 20.30 28.35
N ASP A 201 -7.76 19.14 27.73
CA ASP A 201 -7.79 17.82 28.38
C ASP A 201 -6.37 17.32 28.65
N LYS A 202 -6.05 17.11 29.93
CA LYS A 202 -4.70 16.73 30.38
C LYS A 202 -4.72 15.53 31.33
N PRO A 203 -5.20 14.35 30.89
CA PRO A 203 -5.40 13.18 31.74
C PRO A 203 -4.08 12.59 32.29
N ARG A 204 -2.92 12.92 31.70
CA ARG A 204 -1.62 12.46 32.21
C ARG A 204 -1.17 13.27 33.43
N GLU A 205 -1.68 12.93 34.61
CA GLU A 205 -1.22 13.49 35.88
C GLU A 205 0.00 12.73 36.43
N LYS A 206 1.11 13.45 36.65
CA LYS A 206 2.40 12.89 37.13
C LYS A 206 2.89 11.66 36.35
N SER A 207 2.43 11.53 35.10
CA SER A 207 2.68 10.41 34.21
C SER A 207 3.31 10.93 32.93
N PHE A 208 4.52 10.48 32.63
CA PHE A 208 5.33 11.04 31.55
C PHE A 208 5.50 10.03 30.42
N GLN A 209 5.39 10.49 29.17
CA GLN A 209 5.78 9.71 28.01
C GLN A 209 7.31 9.56 28.02
N ARG A 210 7.80 8.34 27.90
CA ARG A 210 9.20 7.97 27.81
C ARG A 210 9.31 6.87 26.76
N PHE A 211 10.27 7.04 25.86
CA PHE A 211 10.51 6.10 24.77
C PHE A 211 11.92 5.55 24.90
N GLU A 212 12.11 4.30 24.50
CA GLU A 212 13.41 3.68 24.35
C GLU A 212 13.84 3.82 22.88
N PRO A 213 15.04 4.37 22.58
CA PRO A 213 15.52 4.42 21.21
C PRO A 213 15.64 3.02 20.59
N GLY A 214 15.15 2.87 19.36
CA GLY A 214 15.17 1.58 18.68
C GLY A 214 14.39 1.59 17.37
N PRO A 215 14.35 0.45 16.68
CA PRO A 215 13.59 0.29 15.45
C PRO A 215 12.07 0.43 15.71
N ALA A 216 11.32 0.92 14.73
CA ALA A 216 9.86 0.91 14.78
C ALA A 216 9.35 -0.50 14.54
N GLU A 217 8.96 -1.21 15.59
CA GLU A 217 8.57 -2.62 15.45
C GLU A 217 7.36 -2.76 14.51
N VAL A 218 7.52 -3.62 13.49
CA VAL A 218 6.49 -3.88 12.48
C VAL A 218 5.35 -4.69 13.11
N HIS A 219 4.10 -4.30 12.83
CA HIS A 219 2.91 -5.04 13.18
C HIS A 219 2.59 -6.11 12.12
N LYS A 220 2.20 -5.67 10.92
CA LYS A 220 1.80 -6.49 9.78
C LYS A 220 2.31 -5.89 8.45
N LEU A 221 2.25 -6.67 7.37
CA LEU A 221 2.31 -6.12 6.01
C LEU A 221 0.93 -5.52 5.69
N GLY A 222 0.89 -4.24 5.33
CA GLY A 222 -0.35 -3.55 4.96
C GLY A 222 -0.65 -3.70 3.48
N HIS A 223 0.29 -3.23 2.66
CA HIS A 223 0.12 -3.19 1.21
C HIS A 223 1.43 -3.33 0.44
N PHE A 224 1.29 -3.47 -0.87
CA PHE A 224 2.38 -3.30 -1.83
C PHE A 224 1.85 -2.67 -3.11
N GLY A 225 2.73 -2.25 -3.99
CA GLY A 225 2.30 -1.95 -5.35
C GLY A 225 3.33 -2.07 -6.42
N LEU A 226 2.82 -1.87 -7.63
CA LEU A 226 3.50 -2.21 -8.87
C LEU A 226 3.40 -1.07 -9.86
N ASN A 227 4.51 -0.83 -10.55
CA ASN A 227 4.56 0.02 -11.73
C ASN A 227 4.36 -0.88 -12.95
N VAL A 228 3.24 -0.71 -13.64
CA VAL A 228 2.76 -1.60 -14.71
C VAL A 228 2.75 -0.92 -16.07
N ALA A 229 3.01 -1.70 -17.13
CA ALA A 229 3.06 -1.18 -18.50
C ALA A 229 1.65 -1.02 -19.11
N ASP A 230 0.77 -1.97 -18.83
CA ASP A 230 -0.64 -1.93 -19.24
C ASP A 230 -1.53 -1.89 -17.99
N PHE A 231 -1.74 -0.67 -17.49
CA PHE A 231 -2.55 -0.41 -16.30
C PHE A 231 -4.01 -0.92 -16.44
N PRO A 232 -4.74 -0.65 -17.54
CA PRO A 232 -6.08 -1.20 -17.72
C PRO A 232 -6.13 -2.73 -17.63
N ALA A 233 -5.19 -3.45 -18.26
CA ALA A 233 -5.16 -4.91 -18.22
C ALA A 233 -4.84 -5.43 -16.80
N ALA A 234 -3.90 -4.81 -16.09
CA ALA A 234 -3.59 -5.17 -14.71
C ALA A 234 -4.80 -4.95 -13.79
N MET A 235 -5.40 -3.76 -13.82
CA MET A 235 -6.57 -3.43 -13.01
C MET A 235 -7.75 -4.38 -13.28
N ASP A 236 -8.07 -4.65 -14.55
CA ASP A 236 -9.15 -5.57 -14.89
C ASP A 236 -8.90 -6.96 -14.30
N TRP A 237 -7.69 -7.51 -14.45
CA TRP A 237 -7.39 -8.84 -13.94
C TRP A 237 -7.52 -8.94 -12.42
N TYR A 238 -6.93 -8.01 -11.66
CA TYR A 238 -7.01 -8.04 -10.20
C TYR A 238 -8.45 -7.85 -9.71
N THR A 239 -9.21 -6.93 -10.30
CA THR A 239 -10.58 -6.63 -9.85
C THR A 239 -11.63 -7.59 -10.39
N ARG A 240 -11.36 -8.31 -11.49
CA ARG A 240 -12.28 -9.30 -12.06
C ARG A 240 -12.15 -10.66 -11.41
N HIS A 241 -10.94 -11.09 -11.09
CA HIS A 241 -10.67 -12.46 -10.65
C HIS A 241 -10.54 -12.60 -9.14
N PHE A 242 -10.27 -11.53 -8.42
CA PHE A 242 -10.12 -11.54 -6.97
C PHE A 242 -11.10 -10.54 -6.38
N ASN A 243 -11.50 -10.75 -5.13
CA ASN A 243 -12.28 -9.77 -4.36
C ASN A 243 -11.46 -8.53 -3.98
N ILE A 244 -10.67 -7.99 -4.90
CA ILE A 244 -9.97 -6.72 -4.80
C ILE A 244 -10.86 -5.66 -5.44
N VAL A 245 -11.13 -4.59 -4.71
CA VAL A 245 -12.00 -3.50 -5.17
C VAL A 245 -11.32 -2.15 -4.93
N PRO A 246 -11.44 -1.19 -5.87
CA PRO A 246 -10.87 0.13 -5.66
C PRO A 246 -11.46 0.85 -4.45
N SER A 247 -10.60 1.48 -3.67
CA SER A 247 -10.95 2.63 -2.82
C SER A 247 -10.82 3.92 -3.60
N ASP A 248 -9.74 4.07 -4.37
CA ASP A 248 -9.52 5.23 -5.23
C ASP A 248 -9.01 4.82 -6.61
N ILE A 249 -9.46 5.54 -7.62
CA ILE A 249 -8.88 5.52 -8.96
C ILE A 249 -8.35 6.91 -9.28
N LEU A 250 -7.08 7.00 -9.64
CA LEU A 250 -6.48 8.24 -10.11
C LEU A 250 -6.47 8.31 -11.63
N TYR A 251 -6.73 9.48 -12.17
CA TYR A 251 -6.80 9.72 -13.60
C TYR A 251 -6.01 10.95 -14.04
N VAL A 252 -5.57 10.95 -15.30
CA VAL A 252 -5.13 12.17 -15.99
C VAL A 252 -6.25 12.66 -16.93
N PRO A 253 -6.59 13.96 -16.94
CA PRO A 253 -7.50 14.50 -17.92
C PRO A 253 -6.87 14.46 -19.31
N LEU A 254 -7.69 14.26 -20.33
CA LEU A 254 -7.33 14.24 -21.73
C LEU A 254 -7.91 15.48 -22.42
N GLU A 255 -7.29 15.90 -23.51
CA GLU A 255 -7.77 17.07 -24.29
C GLU A 255 -9.14 16.83 -24.93
N LYS A 256 -9.47 15.57 -25.26
CA LYS A 256 -10.77 15.22 -25.84
C LYS A 256 -11.87 15.32 -24.78
N ILE A 257 -13.07 15.72 -25.20
CA ILE A 257 -14.25 15.78 -24.34
C ILE A 257 -14.98 14.44 -24.37
N ASP A 258 -15.40 13.97 -23.20
CA ASP A 258 -16.30 12.84 -23.06
C ASP A 258 -17.73 13.28 -23.45
N PRO A 259 -18.34 12.68 -24.50
CA PRO A 259 -19.65 13.07 -24.96
C PRO A 259 -20.78 12.77 -23.97
N GLU A 260 -20.60 11.84 -23.01
CA GLU A 260 -21.62 11.51 -22.02
C GLU A 260 -21.67 12.54 -20.88
N THR A 261 -20.51 13.06 -20.47
CA THR A 261 -20.39 13.96 -19.31
C THR A 261 -20.18 15.42 -19.69
N GLY A 262 -19.74 15.70 -20.91
CA GLY A 262 -19.35 17.06 -21.35
C GLY A 262 -18.07 17.59 -20.71
N ALA A 263 -17.34 16.75 -19.96
CA ALA A 263 -16.08 17.09 -19.29
C ALA A 263 -14.87 16.54 -20.07
N PRO A 264 -13.63 16.99 -19.78
CA PRO A 264 -12.44 16.34 -20.30
C PRO A 264 -12.47 14.84 -20.03
N ALA A 265 -12.28 14.04 -21.08
CA ALA A 265 -12.21 12.60 -20.95
C ALA A 265 -11.04 12.24 -20.04
N ARG A 266 -11.12 11.09 -19.38
CA ARG A 266 -10.15 10.67 -18.38
C ARG A 266 -9.40 9.44 -18.85
N LYS A 267 -8.11 9.35 -18.52
CA LYS A 267 -7.34 8.11 -18.57
C LYS A 267 -6.99 7.73 -17.14
N GLU A 268 -7.52 6.61 -16.68
CA GLU A 268 -7.15 6.00 -15.40
C GLU A 268 -5.67 5.57 -15.45
N VAL A 269 -4.90 5.95 -14.43
CA VAL A 269 -3.44 5.74 -14.38
C VAL A 269 -2.96 5.14 -13.07
N ALA A 270 -3.72 5.21 -11.99
CA ALA A 270 -3.39 4.53 -10.75
C ALA A 270 -4.63 4.03 -10.01
N LEU A 271 -4.43 3.05 -9.14
CA LEU A 271 -5.43 2.38 -8.34
C LEU A 271 -4.89 2.20 -6.93
N PHE A 272 -5.72 2.51 -5.92
CA PHE A 272 -5.55 2.06 -4.55
C PHE A 272 -6.73 1.16 -4.21
N ALA A 273 -6.48 -0.10 -3.85
CA ALA A 273 -7.52 -1.11 -3.70
C ALA A 273 -7.36 -1.94 -2.43
N HIS A 274 -8.49 -2.30 -1.84
CA HIS A 274 -8.57 -3.19 -0.68
C HIS A 274 -9.20 -4.53 -1.07
N ILE A 275 -9.13 -5.48 -0.14
CA ILE A 275 -9.84 -6.75 -0.23
C ILE A 275 -11.26 -6.54 0.31
N ASP A 276 -12.25 -6.76 -0.54
CA ASP A 276 -13.66 -6.73 -0.17
C ASP A 276 -14.00 -7.93 0.72
N ARG A 277 -14.23 -7.64 2.00
CA ARG A 277 -14.68 -8.58 3.04
C ARG A 277 -16.14 -8.31 3.46
N GLY A 278 -16.93 -7.67 2.59
CA GLY A 278 -18.30 -7.28 2.88
C GLY A 278 -18.35 -6.16 3.92
N GLN A 279 -18.99 -6.44 5.06
CA GLN A 279 -19.16 -5.47 6.15
C GLN A 279 -17.93 -5.32 7.03
N ASP A 280 -16.98 -6.27 7.00
CA ASP A 280 -15.76 -6.19 7.78
C ASP A 280 -14.92 -5.00 7.32
N LEU A 281 -14.51 -4.17 8.28
CA LEU A 281 -13.60 -3.04 8.04
C LEU A 281 -12.18 -3.55 7.77
N VAL A 282 -11.62 -3.13 6.65
CA VAL A 282 -10.26 -3.45 6.21
C VAL A 282 -9.47 -2.17 5.95
N ASP A 283 -8.15 -2.27 5.89
CA ASP A 283 -7.30 -1.15 5.50
C ASP A 283 -7.74 -0.56 4.16
N HIS A 284 -7.70 0.77 4.06
CA HIS A 284 -8.02 1.53 2.85
C HIS A 284 -7.47 0.92 1.56
N HIS A 285 -6.25 0.38 1.60
CA HIS A 285 -5.71 -0.40 0.52
C HIS A 285 -4.74 -1.45 1.02
N THR A 286 -4.70 -2.58 0.30
CA THR A 286 -3.70 -3.63 0.42
C THR A 286 -2.87 -3.79 -0.85
N MET A 287 -3.33 -3.18 -1.94
CA MET A 287 -2.66 -3.19 -3.22
C MET A 287 -2.80 -1.83 -3.87
N PHE A 288 -1.70 -1.34 -4.45
CA PHE A 288 -1.75 -0.22 -5.37
C PHE A 288 -1.12 -0.58 -6.72
N LEU A 289 -1.62 0.02 -7.79
CA LEU A 289 -1.07 -0.10 -9.14
C LEU A 289 -0.88 1.30 -9.70
N THR A 290 0.20 1.55 -10.43
CA THR A 290 0.39 2.78 -11.18
C THR A 290 0.96 2.50 -12.56
N THR A 291 0.56 3.29 -13.54
CA THR A 291 1.15 3.24 -14.88
C THR A 291 2.63 3.59 -14.82
N LEU A 292 3.43 2.91 -15.62
CA LEU A 292 4.86 3.23 -15.73
C LEU A 292 5.11 4.64 -16.23
N THR A 293 6.09 5.29 -15.60
CA THR A 293 6.76 6.47 -16.15
C THR A 293 7.42 6.09 -17.49
N PRO A 294 7.21 6.87 -18.57
CA PRO A 294 7.76 6.54 -19.89
C PRO A 294 9.28 6.30 -19.86
N GLY A 295 9.72 5.19 -20.45
CA GLY A 295 11.14 4.83 -20.55
C GLY A 295 11.66 3.96 -19.40
N LEU A 296 10.82 3.65 -18.41
CA LEU A 296 11.16 2.72 -17.32
C LEU A 296 10.62 1.32 -17.58
N GLU A 297 11.26 0.33 -16.97
CA GLU A 297 10.78 -1.05 -16.96
C GLU A 297 9.77 -1.27 -15.83
N LYS A 298 8.82 -2.19 -16.03
CA LYS A 298 7.90 -2.63 -14.99
C LYS A 298 8.67 -3.13 -13.77
N HIS A 299 8.27 -2.70 -12.58
CA HIS A 299 8.91 -3.12 -11.33
C HIS A 299 7.92 -3.08 -10.16
N VAL A 300 8.30 -3.73 -9.05
CA VAL A 300 7.64 -3.52 -7.76
C VAL A 300 8.02 -2.14 -7.25
N HIS A 301 7.03 -1.34 -6.89
CA HIS A 301 7.26 0.01 -6.40
C HIS A 301 7.76 -0.03 -4.96
N HIS A 302 6.90 -0.46 -4.02
CA HIS A 302 7.27 -0.68 -2.63
C HIS A 302 6.43 -1.78 -1.98
N CYS A 303 6.84 -2.20 -0.78
CA CYS A 303 5.99 -2.90 0.17
C CYS A 303 5.97 -2.15 1.51
N SER A 304 4.83 -2.17 2.19
CA SER A 304 4.52 -1.24 3.26
C SER A 304 4.04 -1.94 4.52
N PHE A 305 4.63 -1.58 5.66
CA PHE A 305 4.48 -2.27 6.92
C PHE A 305 3.91 -1.35 7.99
N GLU A 306 2.85 -1.81 8.65
CA GLU A 306 2.19 -1.02 9.68
C GLU A 306 3.05 -0.98 10.95
N VAL A 307 3.21 0.20 11.54
CA VAL A 307 3.83 0.42 12.85
C VAL A 307 2.80 1.05 13.81
N HIS A 308 3.10 1.04 15.10
CA HIS A 308 2.09 1.28 16.14
C HIS A 308 1.46 2.68 16.15
N ASP A 309 2.27 3.72 16.09
CA ASP A 309 1.82 5.11 16.12
C ASP A 309 2.87 6.07 15.54
N PHE A 310 2.50 7.35 15.45
CA PHE A 310 3.36 8.39 14.88
C PHE A 310 4.68 8.57 15.64
N ASP A 311 4.66 8.57 16.97
CA ASP A 311 5.88 8.72 17.78
C ASP A 311 6.83 7.54 17.55
N THR A 312 6.29 6.31 17.46
CA THR A 312 7.05 5.10 17.12
C THR A 312 7.67 5.21 15.73
N GLN A 313 6.91 5.65 14.73
CA GLN A 313 7.41 5.85 13.37
C GLN A 313 8.51 6.92 13.31
N ALA A 314 8.33 8.05 13.98
CA ALA A 314 9.32 9.12 14.03
C ALA A 314 10.62 8.67 14.71
N LEU A 315 10.53 7.85 15.77
CA LEU A 315 11.70 7.23 16.40
C LEU A 315 12.38 6.21 15.47
N GLY A 316 11.60 5.41 14.74
CA GLY A 316 12.11 4.50 13.72
C GLY A 316 12.86 5.24 12.60
N HIS A 317 12.31 6.35 12.12
CA HIS A 317 12.97 7.22 11.14
C HIS A 317 14.33 7.71 11.66
N GLN A 318 14.37 8.22 12.90
CA GLN A 318 15.62 8.67 13.53
C GLN A 318 16.62 7.52 13.70
N TRP A 319 16.15 6.33 14.07
CA TRP A 319 16.98 5.14 14.21
C TRP A 319 17.62 4.74 12.88
N LEU A 320 16.83 4.67 11.80
CA LEU A 320 17.33 4.32 10.47
C LEU A 320 18.30 5.38 9.92
N ALA A 321 18.02 6.67 10.15
CA ALA A 321 18.92 7.76 9.78
C ALA A 321 20.27 7.68 10.53
N GLN A 322 20.27 7.39 11.83
CA GLN A 322 21.49 7.21 12.63
C GLN A 322 22.32 6.00 12.18
N LYS A 323 21.68 5.02 11.56
CA LYS A 323 22.31 3.84 10.95
C LYS A 323 22.80 4.11 9.52
N GLU A 324 22.63 5.33 9.01
CA GLU A 324 23.04 5.76 7.67
C GLU A 324 22.35 4.97 6.54
N TYR A 325 21.12 4.47 6.78
CA TYR A 325 20.27 3.95 5.71
C TYR A 325 19.78 5.10 4.81
N THR A 326 19.34 4.77 3.61
CA THR A 326 18.97 5.78 2.59
C THR A 326 17.46 6.03 2.61
N PRO A 327 16.99 7.21 3.05
CA PRO A 327 15.58 7.56 2.96
C PRO A 327 15.18 7.80 1.50
N VAL A 328 13.92 7.53 1.17
CA VAL A 328 13.33 7.87 -0.13
C VAL A 328 12.46 9.12 0.04
N TRP A 329 11.40 9.01 0.84
CA TRP A 329 10.43 10.08 1.02
C TRP A 329 9.78 9.98 2.41
N GLY A 330 9.54 11.13 3.04
CA GLY A 330 8.92 11.22 4.36
C GLY A 330 9.85 11.81 5.43
N VAL A 331 9.41 11.88 6.68
CA VAL A 331 8.07 11.49 7.15
C VAL A 331 6.99 12.44 6.63
N GLY A 332 5.83 11.91 6.25
CA GLY A 332 4.69 12.71 5.78
C GLY A 332 3.34 12.04 6.06
N ARG A 333 2.24 12.64 5.58
CA ARG A 333 0.90 12.04 5.60
C ARG A 333 0.27 12.05 4.22
N HIS A 334 -0.21 10.89 3.78
CA HIS A 334 -0.93 10.74 2.54
C HIS A 334 -2.33 11.38 2.58
N ILE A 335 -2.80 11.84 1.42
CA ILE A 335 -4.21 12.21 1.25
C ILE A 335 -5.06 10.94 1.17
N LEU A 336 -4.64 9.96 0.37
CA LEU A 336 -5.37 8.72 0.15
C LEU A 336 -5.10 7.73 1.30
N GLY A 337 -6.16 7.27 1.94
CA GLY A 337 -6.08 6.38 3.11
C GLY A 337 -5.46 7.01 4.36
N SER A 338 -5.18 8.32 4.35
CA SER A 338 -4.69 9.11 5.50
C SER A 338 -3.41 8.63 6.18
N GLN A 339 -2.71 7.64 5.63
CA GLN A 339 -1.55 7.00 6.25
C GLN A 339 -0.40 8.00 6.46
N ILE A 340 0.22 7.94 7.64
CA ILE A 340 1.53 8.57 7.87
C ILE A 340 2.58 7.66 7.25
N PHE A 341 3.41 8.17 6.35
CA PHE A 341 4.39 7.37 5.60
C PHE A 341 5.83 7.71 5.95
N ASP A 342 6.73 6.74 5.80
CA ASP A 342 8.19 6.89 5.88
C ASP A 342 8.87 5.82 5.01
N TYR A 343 9.38 6.23 3.84
CA TYR A 343 9.93 5.34 2.81
C TYR A 343 11.45 5.26 2.85
N TRP A 344 12.00 4.06 2.68
CA TRP A 344 13.43 3.76 2.72
C TRP A 344 13.83 2.80 1.59
N TRP A 345 15.05 2.95 1.09
CA TRP A 345 15.67 1.91 0.28
C TRP A 345 16.26 0.83 1.19
N ASP A 346 15.94 -0.43 0.90
CA ASP A 346 16.70 -1.53 1.48
C ASP A 346 18.11 -1.61 0.88
N VAL A 347 18.95 -2.49 1.45
CA VAL A 347 20.36 -2.66 1.05
C VAL A 347 20.55 -3.19 -0.38
N ASN A 348 19.49 -3.55 -1.09
CA ASN A 348 19.50 -3.99 -2.48
C ASN A 348 18.64 -3.11 -3.40
N GLY A 349 18.07 -2.02 -2.89
CA GLY A 349 17.24 -1.07 -3.64
C GLY A 349 15.82 -1.57 -3.91
N PHE A 350 15.21 -2.36 -3.01
CA PHE A 350 13.76 -2.43 -2.92
C PHE A 350 13.27 -1.34 -1.98
N MET A 351 12.22 -0.62 -2.38
CA MET A 351 11.61 0.38 -1.51
C MET A 351 10.73 -0.31 -0.48
N VAL A 352 10.88 0.10 0.78
CA VAL A 352 10.05 -0.34 1.90
C VAL A 352 9.49 0.88 2.61
N GLU A 353 8.30 0.74 3.17
CA GLU A 353 7.61 1.82 3.88
C GLU A 353 7.23 1.38 5.29
N HIS A 354 7.40 2.29 6.25
CA HIS A 354 6.62 2.26 7.48
C HIS A 354 5.39 3.14 7.33
N TYR A 355 4.23 2.61 7.68
CA TYR A 355 3.02 3.41 7.80
C TYR A 355 2.33 3.29 9.15
N ALA A 356 1.59 4.32 9.53
CA ALA A 356 0.69 4.32 10.69
C ALA A 356 -0.57 5.13 10.39
N ASP A 357 -1.62 4.96 11.21
CA ASP A 357 -2.81 5.82 11.20
C ASP A 357 -3.53 5.89 9.85
N GLY A 358 -3.86 4.72 9.29
CA GLY A 358 -4.60 4.59 8.04
C GLY A 358 -6.12 4.45 8.22
N ASP A 359 -6.87 4.87 7.20
CA ASP A 359 -8.32 4.75 7.17
C ASP A 359 -8.77 3.29 7.00
N LEU A 360 -9.96 2.99 7.56
CA LEU A 360 -10.62 1.70 7.38
C LEU A 360 -11.86 1.86 6.49
N VAL A 361 -12.06 0.90 5.59
CA VAL A 361 -13.13 0.91 4.59
C VAL A 361 -13.83 -0.44 4.52
N ASN A 362 -15.05 -0.47 3.98
CA ASN A 362 -15.78 -1.72 3.71
C ASN A 362 -16.57 -1.60 2.38
N GLU A 363 -17.50 -2.51 2.14
CA GLU A 363 -18.31 -2.49 0.90
C GLU A 363 -19.22 -1.26 0.75
N ASP A 364 -19.58 -0.60 1.85
CA ASP A 364 -20.48 0.57 1.86
C ASP A 364 -19.73 1.89 1.70
N THR A 365 -18.42 1.92 1.97
CA THR A 365 -17.58 3.08 1.67
C THR A 365 -17.61 3.34 0.16
N PRO A 366 -17.86 4.58 -0.32
CA PRO A 366 -17.80 4.85 -1.76
C PRO A 366 -16.36 4.72 -2.27
N MET A 367 -16.21 4.58 -3.60
CA MET A 367 -14.93 4.72 -4.29
C MET A 367 -14.72 6.18 -4.70
N GLY A 368 -13.48 6.67 -4.58
CA GLY A 368 -13.07 7.99 -5.04
C GLY A 368 -12.49 8.01 -6.45
N PHE A 369 -12.67 9.13 -7.14
CA PHE A 369 -11.96 9.46 -8.36
C PHE A 369 -11.20 10.77 -8.19
N GLY A 370 -9.88 10.74 -8.35
CA GLY A 370 -9.02 11.91 -8.18
C GLY A 370 -8.08 12.16 -9.37
N PRO A 371 -7.68 13.41 -9.64
CA PRO A 371 -6.61 13.68 -10.58
C PRO A 371 -5.27 13.13 -10.05
N ALA A 372 -4.49 12.48 -10.90
CA ALA A 372 -3.11 12.12 -10.62
C ALA A 372 -2.24 13.39 -10.64
N GLY A 373 -1.53 13.67 -9.54
CA GLY A 373 -0.63 14.82 -9.45
C GLY A 373 0.18 14.80 -8.15
N HIS A 374 1.38 15.40 -8.18
CA HIS A 374 2.32 15.45 -7.04
C HIS A 374 1.67 16.06 -5.79
N GLU A 375 0.87 17.12 -5.97
CA GLU A 375 0.13 17.82 -4.90
C GLU A 375 -1.01 16.97 -4.30
N GLY A 376 -1.42 15.89 -4.98
CA GLY A 376 -2.49 15.00 -4.55
C GLY A 376 -2.01 13.84 -3.67
N LEU A 377 -0.70 13.67 -3.45
CA LEU A 377 -0.16 12.51 -2.75
C LEU A 377 -0.03 12.71 -1.23
N ALA A 378 0.24 13.93 -0.76
CA ALA A 378 0.48 14.20 0.65
C ALA A 378 -0.27 15.45 1.16
N VAL A 379 -0.87 15.33 2.35
CA VAL A 379 -1.42 16.46 3.13
C VAL A 379 -0.29 17.34 3.65
N TRP A 380 0.78 16.71 4.14
CA TRP A 380 2.00 17.36 4.60
C TRP A 380 3.18 16.39 4.52
N GLY A 381 4.39 16.93 4.40
CA GLY A 381 5.62 16.16 4.24
C GLY A 381 6.62 16.93 3.37
N PRO A 382 7.81 16.37 3.14
CA PRO A 382 8.72 16.90 2.14
C PRO A 382 8.12 16.80 0.72
N GLU A 383 8.62 17.61 -0.21
CA GLU A 383 8.25 17.51 -1.63
C GLU A 383 8.49 16.08 -2.14
N VAL A 384 7.60 15.61 -3.02
CA VAL A 384 7.69 14.27 -3.61
C VAL A 384 8.95 14.18 -4.45
N PRO A 385 9.92 13.31 -4.11
CA PRO A 385 11.14 13.16 -4.87
C PRO A 385 10.86 12.40 -6.16
N LYS A 386 11.66 12.66 -7.19
CA LYS A 386 11.52 12.02 -8.50
C LYS A 386 11.72 10.51 -8.41
N GLU A 387 12.66 10.09 -7.56
CA GLU A 387 13.01 8.70 -7.26
C GLU A 387 11.87 7.92 -6.59
N PHE A 388 10.86 8.61 -6.04
CA PHE A 388 9.66 7.95 -5.56
C PHE A 388 8.69 7.61 -6.71
N LEU A 389 8.73 8.34 -7.83
CA LEU A 389 7.82 8.17 -8.96
C LEU A 389 8.41 7.32 -10.10
N GLU A 390 9.71 7.04 -10.03
CA GLU A 390 10.50 6.30 -11.01
C GLU A 390 10.95 4.97 -10.45
#